data_AF-A0A553EJP9-F1
#
_entry.id   AF-A0A553EJP9-F1
#
_cell.length_a   1.000
_cell.length_b   1.000
_cell.length_c   1.000
_cell.angle_alpha   90.00
_cell.angle_beta   90.00
_cell.angle_gamma   90.00
#
_symmetry.space_group_name_H-M   'P 1'
#
loop_
_entity.id
_entity.type
_entity.pdbx_description
1 polymer ?
#
loop_
_entity_poly.entity_id
_entity_poly.type
_entity_poly.pdbx_seq_one_letter_code
_entity_poly.pdbx_strand_id
1 'polypeptide(L)'
;MELEALASRKFSRYHAYVELHSQLRDCTDLNQCTSVSRQLIDSYIENRMIWDELNYYQQNKSLLGKHPIFNEFKRRKELLGLPIKELVKRQKQIENNIWRVTSELNKGDKPHLDIERRERLAGYKAELEEVNRLLE
;
A
#
# COMPACT_ATOMS: atom_id res chain seq x y z
N MET A 1 17.91 3.37 -2.87
CA MET A 1 16.50 3.72 -2.53
C MET A 1 15.53 2.55 -2.74
N GLU A 2 15.20 2.08 -3.95
CA GLU A 2 14.14 1.05 -4.12
C GLU A 2 14.49 -0.32 -3.50
N LEU A 3 15.68 -0.85 -3.79
CA LEU A 3 16.17 -2.12 -3.21
C LEU A 3 16.46 -2.03 -1.71
N GLU A 4 16.88 -0.86 -1.25
CA GLU A 4 17.13 -0.58 0.16
C GLU A 4 15.82 -0.56 0.95
N ALA A 5 14.78 0.08 0.41
CA ALA A 5 13.44 0.06 0.98
C ALA A 5 12.86 -1.36 1.03
N LEU A 6 13.10 -2.18 0.00
CA LEU A 6 12.74 -3.60 0.01
C LEU A 6 13.46 -4.36 1.14
N ALA A 7 14.77 -4.16 1.30
CA ALA A 7 15.54 -4.81 2.36
C ALA A 7 15.02 -4.44 3.75
N SER A 8 14.81 -3.15 4.01
CA SER A 8 14.25 -2.67 5.28
C SER A 8 12.85 -3.25 5.54
N ARG A 9 11.95 -3.23 4.55
CA ARG A 9 10.62 -3.87 4.69
C ARG A 9 10.73 -5.37 4.93
N LYS A 10 11.68 -6.07 4.30
CA LYS A 10 11.89 -7.50 4.53
C LYS A 10 12.18 -7.78 6.00
N PHE A 11 13.05 -7.00 6.64
CA PHE A 11 13.35 -7.15 8.06
C PHE A 11 12.11 -6.87 8.91
N SER A 12 11.44 -5.74 8.68
CA SER A 12 10.23 -5.38 9.43
C SER A 12 9.13 -6.44 9.32
N ARG A 13 8.86 -6.95 8.11
CA ARG A 13 7.85 -8.00 7.87
C ARG A 13 8.24 -9.34 8.49
N TYR A 14 9.52 -9.69 8.50
CA TYR A 14 10.00 -10.88 9.18
C TYR A 14 9.80 -10.79 10.70
N HIS A 15 10.17 -9.66 11.30
CA HIS A 15 9.96 -9.45 12.74
C HIS A 15 8.47 -9.46 13.11
N ALA A 16 7.62 -8.79 12.31
CA ALA A 16 6.18 -8.83 12.49
C ALA A 16 5.63 -10.26 12.38
N TYR A 17 6.09 -11.05 11.40
CA TYR A 17 5.70 -12.45 11.27
C TYR A 17 6.05 -13.27 12.51
N VAL A 18 7.28 -13.13 13.04
CA VAL A 18 7.72 -13.85 14.24
C VAL A 18 6.89 -13.46 15.47
N GLU A 19 6.62 -12.16 15.63
CA GLU A 19 5.81 -11.64 16.73
C GLU A 19 4.36 -12.12 16.65
N LEU A 20 3.72 -11.97 15.49
CA LEU A 20 2.35 -12.41 15.23
C LEU A 20 2.21 -13.93 15.40
N HIS A 21 3.25 -14.70 15.08
CA HIS A 21 3.23 -16.15 15.28
C HIS A 21 3.22 -16.51 16.77
N SER A 22 3.90 -15.73 17.63
CA SER A 22 3.77 -15.88 19.09
C SER A 22 2.37 -15.49 19.54
N GLN A 23 1.86 -14.33 19.10
CA GLN A 23 0.53 -13.84 19.48
C GLN A 23 -0.59 -14.79 19.05
N LEU A 24 -0.43 -15.50 17.94
CA LEU A 24 -1.40 -16.49 17.47
C LEU A 24 -1.49 -17.71 18.41
N ARG A 25 -0.40 -18.07 19.10
CA ARG A 25 -0.43 -19.17 20.09
C ARG A 25 -1.15 -18.78 21.38
N ASP A 26 -1.06 -17.50 21.76
CA ASP A 26 -1.60 -16.99 23.00
C ASP A 26 -3.03 -16.41 22.83
N CYS A 27 -3.58 -16.43 21.62
CA CYS A 27 -4.90 -15.87 21.34
C CYS A 27 -6.01 -16.75 21.93
N THR A 28 -6.95 -16.12 22.65
CA THR A 28 -8.08 -16.80 23.30
C THR A 28 -9.43 -16.44 22.68
N ASP A 29 -9.54 -15.27 22.04
CA ASP A 29 -10.74 -14.81 21.34
C ASP A 29 -10.69 -15.09 19.83
N LEU A 30 -11.83 -15.52 19.26
CA LEU A 30 -11.92 -15.89 17.85
C LEU A 30 -11.69 -14.70 16.90
N ASN A 31 -12.17 -13.50 17.23
CA ASN A 31 -11.98 -12.33 16.38
C ASN A 31 -10.52 -11.88 16.41
N GLN A 32 -9.90 -11.91 17.59
CA GLN A 32 -8.47 -11.65 17.74
C GLN A 32 -7.63 -12.67 16.96
N CYS A 33 -7.88 -13.97 17.13
CA CYS A 33 -7.16 -15.02 16.39
C CYS A 33 -7.31 -14.86 14.88
N THR A 34 -8.50 -14.50 14.40
CA THR A 34 -8.76 -14.27 12.97
C THR A 34 -7.96 -13.08 12.45
N SER A 35 -7.94 -11.97 13.18
CA SER A 35 -7.18 -10.76 12.82
C SER A 35 -5.67 -11.04 12.81
N VAL A 36 -5.14 -11.69 13.86
CA VAL A 36 -3.71 -12.05 13.96
C VAL A 36 -3.31 -13.02 12.85
N SER A 37 -4.14 -14.04 12.56
CA SER A 37 -3.91 -14.99 11.47
C SER A 37 -3.81 -14.28 10.12
N ARG A 38 -4.73 -13.35 9.85
CA ARG A 38 -4.72 -12.57 8.60
C ARG A 38 -3.45 -11.75 8.47
N GLN A 39 -3.09 -10.99 9.51
CA GLN A 39 -1.88 -10.17 9.51
C GLN A 39 -0.60 -11.01 9.38
N LEU A 40 -0.58 -12.21 9.96
CA LEU A 40 0.53 -13.15 9.84
C LEU A 40 0.70 -13.63 8.40
N ILE A 41 -0.40 -14.04 7.76
CA ILE A 41 -0.42 -14.46 6.36
C ILE A 41 0.03 -13.31 5.45
N ASP A 42 -0.52 -12.12 5.66
CA ASP A 42 -0.15 -10.93 4.88
C ASP A 42 1.35 -10.61 5.02
N SER A 43 1.88 -10.67 6.25
CA SER A 43 3.31 -10.45 6.53
C SER A 43 4.21 -11.51 5.89
N TYR A 44 3.78 -12.77 5.88
CA TYR A 44 4.49 -13.86 5.22
C TYR A 44 4.51 -13.70 3.70
N ILE A 45 3.35 -13.43 3.08
CA ILE A 45 3.22 -13.25 1.64
C ILE A 45 4.08 -12.07 1.19
N GLU A 46 4.02 -10.92 1.88
CA GLU A 46 4.85 -9.75 1.56
C GLU A 46 6.33 -10.10 1.68
N ASN A 47 6.77 -10.79 2.75
CA ASN A 47 8.16 -11.20 2.90
C ASN A 47 8.63 -12.11 1.76
N ARG A 48 7.77 -13.04 1.34
CA ARG A 48 8.06 -13.98 0.26
C ARG A 48 8.18 -13.27 -1.08
N MET A 49 7.27 -12.36 -1.38
CA MET A 49 7.34 -11.54 -2.60
C MET A 49 8.62 -10.71 -2.65
N ILE A 50 9.04 -10.11 -1.52
CA ILE A 50 10.31 -9.38 -1.45
C ILE A 50 11.49 -10.33 -1.69
N TRP A 51 11.45 -11.55 -1.14
CA TRP A 51 12.49 -12.54 -1.39
C TRP A 51 12.58 -12.93 -2.87
N ASP A 52 11.45 -13.14 -3.53
CA ASP A 52 11.41 -13.47 -4.96
C ASP A 52 12.02 -12.35 -5.82
N GLU A 53 11.71 -11.08 -5.51
CA GLU A 53 12.32 -9.91 -6.15
C GLU A 53 13.84 -9.85 -5.96
N LEU A 54 14.32 -10.03 -4.73
CA LEU A 54 15.75 -9.96 -4.41
C LEU A 54 16.52 -11.12 -5.06
N ASN A 55 15.94 -12.33 -5.06
CA ASN A 55 16.54 -13.49 -5.71
C ASN A 55 16.59 -13.32 -7.23
N TYR A 56 15.53 -12.79 -7.84
CA TYR A 56 15.53 -12.46 -9.27
C TYR A 56 16.57 -11.39 -9.61
N TYR A 57 16.68 -10.33 -8.80
CA TYR A 57 17.70 -9.30 -8.97
C TYR A 57 19.11 -9.85 -8.83
N GLN A 58 19.35 -10.78 -7.91
CA GLN A 58 20.66 -11.43 -7.76
C GLN A 58 21.11 -12.11 -9.06
N GLN A 59 20.19 -12.79 -9.75
CA GLN A 59 20.45 -13.57 -10.97
C GLN A 59 20.49 -12.70 -12.23
N ASN A 60 19.51 -11.82 -12.43
CA ASN A 60 19.29 -11.10 -13.69
C ASN A 60 19.76 -9.64 -13.66
N LYS A 61 20.19 -9.12 -12.49
CA LYS A 61 20.56 -7.71 -12.27
C LYS A 61 19.49 -6.69 -12.68
N SER A 62 18.24 -7.13 -12.75
CA SER A 62 17.05 -6.34 -13.08
C SER A 62 15.95 -6.65 -12.06
N LEU A 63 15.03 -5.70 -11.87
CA LEU A 63 13.90 -5.87 -10.95
C LEU A 63 12.79 -6.68 -11.62
N LEU A 64 12.14 -7.58 -10.89
CA LEU A 64 11.00 -8.33 -11.39
C LEU A 64 9.74 -7.43 -11.43
N GLY A 65 9.62 -6.50 -10.49
CA GLY A 65 8.61 -5.43 -10.51
C GLY A 65 7.19 -5.89 -10.16
N LYS A 66 7.02 -7.08 -9.61
CA LYS A 66 5.72 -7.62 -9.14
C LYS A 66 5.33 -7.09 -7.77
N HIS A 67 6.30 -6.72 -6.93
CA HIS A 67 5.99 -6.21 -5.60
C HIS A 67 5.24 -4.86 -5.66
N PRO A 68 4.12 -4.66 -4.92
CA PRO A 68 3.30 -3.45 -4.97
C PRO A 68 4.07 -2.14 -4.72
N ILE A 69 5.13 -2.20 -3.92
CA ILE A 69 6.00 -1.04 -3.64
C ILE A 69 6.58 -0.40 -4.91
N PHE A 70 6.82 -1.18 -5.96
CA PHE A 70 7.35 -0.62 -7.21
C PHE A 70 6.31 0.24 -7.93
N ASN A 71 5.03 -0.08 -7.78
CA ASN A 71 3.97 0.78 -8.27
C ASN A 71 3.95 2.12 -7.51
N GLU A 72 4.19 2.10 -6.19
CA GLU A 72 4.31 3.31 -5.38
C GLU A 72 5.52 4.16 -5.85
N PHE A 73 6.69 3.54 -6.03
CA PHE A 73 7.88 4.24 -6.54
C PHE A 73 7.67 4.81 -7.93
N LYS A 74 7.06 4.03 -8.83
CA LYS A 74 6.73 4.47 -10.19
C LYS A 74 5.80 5.69 -10.16
N ARG A 75 4.72 5.63 -9.38
CA ARG A 75 3.78 6.75 -9.21
C ARG A 75 4.49 7.98 -8.65
N ARG A 76 5.32 7.81 -7.63
CA ARG A 76 6.09 8.92 -7.04
C ARG A 76 7.03 9.57 -8.07
N LYS A 77 7.72 8.75 -8.86
CA LYS A 77 8.59 9.21 -9.93
C LYS A 77 7.82 9.94 -11.03
N GLU A 78 6.63 9.45 -11.39
CA GLU A 78 5.72 10.12 -12.32
C GLU A 78 5.31 11.49 -11.79
N LEU A 79 4.89 11.59 -10.51
CA LEU A 79 4.52 12.86 -9.87
C LEU A 79 5.70 13.84 -9.82
N LEU A 80 6.90 13.39 -9.43
CA LEU A 80 8.11 14.21 -9.43
C LEU A 80 8.49 14.74 -10.82
N GLY A 81 8.14 14.01 -11.88
CA GLY A 81 8.38 14.42 -13.26
C GLY A 81 7.36 15.41 -13.82
N LEU A 82 6.24 15.65 -13.13
CA LEU A 82 5.20 16.55 -13.61
C LEU A 82 5.55 18.02 -13.35
N PRO A 83 5.26 18.92 -14.30
CA PRO A 83 5.37 20.35 -14.04
C PRO A 83 4.31 20.78 -13.01
N ILE A 84 4.62 21.85 -12.25
CA ILE A 84 3.76 22.39 -11.17
C ILE A 84 2.31 22.60 -11.64
N LYS A 85 2.10 23.10 -12.86
CA LYS A 85 0.76 23.29 -13.44
C LYS A 85 -0.04 21.97 -13.52
N GLU A 86 0.59 20.89 -13.92
CA GLU A 86 -0.06 19.58 -13.99
C GLU A 86 -0.24 18.97 -12.58
N LEU A 87 0.67 19.22 -11.65
CA LEU A 87 0.50 18.84 -10.23
C LEU A 87 -0.73 19.52 -9.61
N VAL A 88 -0.92 20.83 -9.80
CA VAL A 88 -2.10 21.57 -9.31
C VAL A 88 -3.39 21.07 -9.98
N LYS A 89 -3.33 20.74 -11.28
CA LYS A 89 -4.49 20.14 -11.98
C LYS A 89 -4.82 18.77 -11.42
N ARG A 90 -3.80 17.94 -11.13
CA ARG A 90 -3.94 16.62 -10.54
C ARG A 90 -4.51 16.69 -9.12
N GLN A 91 -4.03 17.62 -8.29
CA GLN A 91 -4.55 17.92 -6.96
C GLN A 91 -6.07 18.13 -7.00
N LYS A 92 -6.54 19.07 -7.83
CA LYS A 92 -7.97 19.37 -8.00
C LYS A 92 -8.79 18.16 -8.48
N GLN A 93 -8.22 17.35 -9.38
CA GLN A 93 -8.89 16.13 -9.83
C GLN A 93 -9.04 15.11 -8.69
N ILE A 94 -7.99 14.92 -7.88
CA ILE A 94 -8.02 14.00 -6.75
C ILE A 94 -9.02 14.47 -5.69
N GLU A 95 -9.04 15.76 -5.35
CA GLU A 95 -10.01 16.35 -4.42
C GLU A 95 -11.46 16.10 -4.87
N ASN A 96 -11.76 16.33 -6.15
CA ASN A 96 -13.09 16.05 -6.71
C ASN A 96 -13.45 14.56 -6.64
N ASN A 97 -12.49 13.66 -6.89
CA ASN A 97 -12.70 12.23 -6.78
C ASN A 97 -12.97 11.79 -5.33
N ILE A 98 -12.22 12.34 -4.37
CA ILE A 98 -12.44 12.12 -2.93
C ILE A 98 -13.85 12.56 -2.55
N TRP A 99 -14.25 13.75 -2.96
CA TRP A 99 -15.61 14.27 -2.70
C TRP A 99 -16.67 13.33 -3.27
N ARG A 100 -16.52 12.89 -4.53
CA ARG A 100 -17.48 11.99 -5.19
C ARG A 100 -17.61 10.65 -4.45
N VAL A 101 -16.49 10.00 -4.11
CA VAL A 101 -16.52 8.72 -3.40
C VAL A 101 -17.09 8.87 -1.99
N THR A 102 -16.77 9.97 -1.31
CA THR A 102 -17.34 10.27 0.03
C THR A 102 -18.84 10.50 -0.06
N SER A 103 -19.33 11.19 -1.09
CA SER A 103 -20.76 11.36 -1.34
C SER A 103 -21.45 10.01 -1.62
N GLU A 104 -20.84 9.15 -2.42
CA GLU A 104 -21.36 7.79 -2.70
C GLU A 104 -21.45 6.93 -1.43
N LEU A 105 -20.45 7.00 -0.55
CA LEU A 105 -20.46 6.31 0.75
C LEU A 105 -21.55 6.86 1.67
N ASN A 106 -21.74 8.19 1.70
CA ASN A 106 -22.75 8.83 2.53
C ASN A 106 -24.19 8.51 2.09
N LYS A 107 -24.40 8.20 0.80
CA LYS A 107 -25.71 7.77 0.29
C LYS A 107 -26.10 6.38 0.81
N GLY A 108 -25.15 5.53 1.21
CA GLY A 108 -25.42 4.19 1.72
C GLY A 108 -25.98 3.21 0.68
N ASP A 109 -26.00 3.59 -0.60
CA ASP A 109 -26.50 2.76 -1.69
C ASP A 109 -25.46 1.72 -2.12
N LYS A 110 -25.88 0.46 -2.27
CA LYS A 110 -25.04 -0.68 -2.72
C LYS A 110 -23.90 -1.01 -1.74
N PRO A 111 -24.21 -1.56 -0.55
CA PRO A 111 -23.22 -1.84 0.50
C PRO A 111 -22.13 -2.84 0.09
N HIS A 112 -22.40 -3.69 -0.90
CA HIS A 112 -21.39 -4.59 -1.47
C HIS A 112 -20.23 -3.86 -2.16
N LEU A 113 -20.41 -2.59 -2.57
CA LEU A 113 -19.36 -1.75 -3.17
C LEU A 113 -18.58 -0.93 -2.13
N ASP A 114 -18.98 -0.93 -0.86
CA ASP A 114 -18.39 -0.04 0.14
C ASP A 114 -16.94 -0.41 0.47
N ILE A 115 -16.61 -1.70 0.40
CA ILE A 115 -15.23 -2.17 0.58
C ILE A 115 -14.33 -1.53 -0.49
N GLU A 116 -14.70 -1.66 -1.77
CA GLU A 116 -13.96 -1.10 -2.89
C GLU A 116 -13.92 0.44 -2.85
N ARG A 117 -15.03 1.10 -2.47
CA ARG A 117 -15.08 2.56 -2.29
C ARG A 117 -14.11 3.04 -1.22
N ARG A 118 -14.02 2.35 -0.08
CA ARG A 118 -13.09 2.69 1.00
C ARG A 118 -11.64 2.51 0.57
N GLU A 119 -11.32 1.44 -0.16
CA GLU A 119 -9.99 1.23 -0.72
C GLU A 119 -9.61 2.34 -1.72
N ARG A 120 -10.50 2.70 -2.64
CA ARG A 120 -10.28 3.81 -3.58
C ARG A 120 -10.10 5.14 -2.86
N LEU A 121 -10.91 5.41 -1.83
CA LEU A 121 -10.81 6.63 -1.03
C LEU A 121 -9.45 6.72 -0.32
N ALA A 122 -8.98 5.62 0.27
CA ALA A 122 -7.66 5.56 0.90
C ALA A 122 -6.54 5.83 -0.12
N GLY A 123 -6.63 5.25 -1.31
CA GLY A 123 -5.69 5.51 -2.41
C GLY A 123 -5.65 6.97 -2.85
N TYR A 124 -6.81 7.61 -3.04
CA TYR A 124 -6.87 9.04 -3.40
C TYR A 124 -6.32 9.95 -2.30
N LYS A 125 -6.57 9.65 -1.03
CA LYS A 125 -6.01 10.44 0.08
C LYS A 125 -4.50 10.36 0.15
N ALA A 126 -3.92 9.16 0.00
CA ALA A 126 -2.48 8.98 -0.05
C ALA A 126 -1.84 9.72 -1.24
N GLU A 127 -2.48 9.69 -2.41
CA GLU A 127 -2.00 10.42 -3.58
C GLU A 127 -2.08 11.94 -3.37
N LEU A 128 -3.17 12.46 -2.78
CA LEU A 128 -3.32 13.88 -2.49
C LEU A 128 -2.24 14.38 -1.52
N GLU A 129 -1.93 13.59 -0.48
CA GLU A 129 -0.89 13.93 0.48
C GLU A 129 0.48 14.07 -0.19
N GLU A 130 0.84 13.15 -1.08
CA GLU A 130 2.10 13.24 -1.82
C GLU A 130 2.12 14.43 -2.79
N VAL A 131 1.02 14.69 -3.51
CA VAL A 131 0.92 15.87 -4.39
C VAL A 131 1.06 17.18 -3.60
N ASN A 132 0.45 17.27 -2.42
CA ASN A 132 0.56 18.45 -1.56
C ASN A 132 2.00 18.66 -1.10
N ARG A 133 2.71 17.61 -0.68
CA ARG A 133 4.13 17.67 -0.31
C ARG A 133 5.04 18.13 -1.45
N LEU A 134 4.65 17.89 -2.70
CA LEU A 134 5.40 18.33 -3.89
C LEU A 134 5.10 19.79 -4.29
N LEU A 135 4.02 20.37 -3.77
CA LEU A 135 3.60 21.75 -4.04
C LEU A 135 3.96 22.74 -2.92
N GLU A 136 4.33 22.24 -1.74
CA GLU A 136 4.96 23.00 -0.64
C GLU A 136 6.41 23.39 -0.97
#